data_AF-A0A9D1UUD9-F1
#
_entry.id   AF-A0A9D1UUD9-F1
#
_cell.length_a   1.000
_cell.length_b   1.000
_cell.length_c   1.000
_cell.angle_alpha   90.00
_cell.angle_beta   90.00
_cell.angle_gamma   90.00
#
_symmetry.space_group_name_H-M   'P 1'
#
loop_
_entity.id
_entity.type
_entity.pdbx_description
1 polymer ?
#
loop_
_entity_poly.entity_id
_entity_poly.type
_entity_poly.pdbx_seq_one_letter_code
_entity_poly.pdbx_strand_id
1 'polypeptide(L)'
;APDESNADMGRRHAEVALEVLQGEGFAQPNPRPMFPNPPGLLRLEPHSEGLRQRIWWGAGSDATARWAAEKGMNLMSSTLKDDESGEPFHVQQRKQIEVFREEWARHDHGFEPRVSVSRSILPIVTAQDRAYFLGQRDSHDQFGMIDETTRAVFGRSYTAEPQELVEELAKDTAVQAADTVLVTVPNQLGVDYNAHLMESLLTHVAPELGWR
;
A
#
# COMPACT_ATOMS: atom_id res chain seq x y z
N ALA A 1 -24.17 -6.28 12.10
CA ALA A 1 -25.59 -5.93 12.39
C ALA A 1 -26.42 -6.14 11.12
N PRO A 2 -27.75 -6.26 11.16
CA PRO A 2 -28.57 -6.60 9.98
C PRO A 2 -28.38 -5.68 8.77
N ASP A 3 -27.94 -4.44 8.98
CA ASP A 3 -27.73 -3.41 7.93
C ASP A 3 -26.26 -2.98 7.79
N GLU A 4 -25.32 -3.79 8.25
CA GLU A 4 -23.88 -3.49 8.19
C GLU A 4 -23.35 -3.73 6.77
N SER A 5 -22.72 -2.71 6.16
CA SER A 5 -22.05 -2.88 4.86
C SER A 5 -20.78 -3.73 5.00
N ASN A 6 -20.31 -4.31 3.88
CA ASN A 6 -19.02 -5.03 3.86
C ASN A 6 -17.85 -4.15 4.33
N ALA A 7 -17.89 -2.85 4.02
CA ALA A 7 -16.88 -1.88 4.44
C ALA A 7 -16.95 -1.61 5.96
N ASP A 8 -18.16 -1.51 6.53
CA ASP A 8 -18.34 -1.35 7.98
C ASP A 8 -17.87 -2.58 8.75
N MET A 9 -18.25 -3.76 8.26
CA MET A 9 -17.77 -5.03 8.79
C MET A 9 -16.23 -5.09 8.75
N GLY A 10 -15.62 -4.74 7.61
CA GLY A 10 -14.17 -4.69 7.46
C GLY A 10 -13.49 -3.76 8.48
N ARG A 11 -14.01 -2.54 8.64
CA ARG A 11 -13.49 -1.56 9.63
C ARG A 11 -13.62 -2.07 11.06
N ARG A 12 -14.79 -2.59 11.45
CA ARG A 12 -15.02 -3.12 12.80
C ARG A 12 -14.06 -4.27 13.12
N HIS A 13 -13.88 -5.21 12.19
CA HIS A 13 -12.95 -6.32 12.39
C HIS A 13 -11.49 -5.86 12.40
N ALA A 14 -11.13 -4.85 11.61
CA ALA A 14 -9.82 -4.23 11.67
C ALA A 14 -9.56 -3.60 13.05
N GLU A 15 -10.50 -2.82 13.60
CA GLU A 15 -10.36 -2.22 14.94
C GLU A 15 -10.15 -3.29 16.03
N VAL A 16 -10.95 -4.36 16.02
CA VAL A 16 -10.76 -5.51 16.93
C VAL A 16 -9.38 -6.13 16.75
N ALA A 17 -8.93 -6.34 15.51
CA ALA A 17 -7.61 -6.87 15.23
C ALA A 17 -6.51 -5.95 15.79
N LEU A 18 -6.61 -4.65 15.58
CA LEU A 18 -5.65 -3.66 16.08
C LEU A 18 -5.60 -3.60 17.61
N GLU A 19 -6.71 -3.84 18.31
CA GLU A 19 -6.77 -3.94 19.77
C GLU A 19 -6.05 -5.21 20.26
N VAL A 20 -6.41 -6.39 19.74
CA VAL A 20 -5.80 -7.64 20.21
C VAL A 20 -4.31 -7.76 19.85
N LEU A 21 -3.85 -7.03 18.83
CA LEU A 21 -2.45 -6.96 18.44
C LEU A 21 -1.58 -6.07 19.33
N GLN A 22 -2.15 -5.35 20.30
CA GLN A 22 -1.37 -4.60 21.31
C GLN A 22 -0.58 -5.53 22.24
N GLY A 23 -0.95 -6.82 22.30
CA GLY A 23 -0.27 -7.82 23.15
C GLY A 23 -0.82 -7.88 24.56
N GLU A 24 -1.86 -7.10 24.88
CA GLU A 24 -2.57 -7.15 26.15
C GLU A 24 -3.54 -8.35 26.22
N GLY A 25 -3.76 -8.85 27.44
CA GLY A 25 -4.72 -9.92 27.67
C GLY A 25 -6.15 -9.40 27.56
N PHE A 26 -6.98 -10.04 26.74
CA PHE A 26 -8.37 -9.63 26.50
C PHE A 26 -9.38 -10.76 26.76
N ALA A 27 -8.95 -12.03 26.73
CA ALA A 27 -9.83 -13.19 26.84
C ALA A 27 -9.77 -13.85 28.21
N GLN A 28 -10.92 -14.16 28.81
CA GLN A 28 -10.93 -14.93 30.06
C GLN A 28 -10.46 -16.37 29.81
N PRO A 29 -9.57 -16.92 30.66
CA PRO A 29 -9.17 -18.32 30.55
C PRO A 29 -10.36 -19.24 30.77
N ASN A 30 -10.38 -20.40 30.11
CA ASN A 30 -11.38 -21.44 30.37
C ASN A 30 -11.34 -21.82 31.87
N PRO A 31 -12.48 -21.78 32.60
CA PRO A 31 -12.54 -22.10 34.03
C PRO A 31 -12.16 -23.54 34.36
N ARG A 32 -12.18 -24.45 33.37
CA ARG A 32 -11.74 -25.85 33.49
C ARG A 32 -10.78 -26.18 32.34
N PRO A 33 -9.55 -25.65 32.37
CA PRO A 33 -8.63 -25.83 31.26
C PRO A 33 -7.98 -27.23 31.34
N MET A 34 -7.60 -27.77 30.18
CA MET A 34 -6.86 -29.05 30.13
C MET A 34 -5.43 -28.90 30.68
N PHE A 35 -4.85 -27.71 30.57
CA PHE A 35 -3.54 -27.33 31.13
C PHE A 35 -3.66 -26.02 31.92
N PRO A 36 -2.83 -25.77 32.95
CA PRO A 36 -2.87 -24.52 33.70
C PRO A 36 -2.64 -23.29 32.80
N ASN A 37 -3.53 -22.30 32.90
CA ASN A 37 -3.37 -21.02 32.24
C ASN A 37 -2.54 -20.06 33.12
N PRO A 38 -1.79 -19.11 32.53
CA PRO A 38 -1.22 -18.01 33.30
C PRO A 38 -2.32 -17.19 34.00
N PRO A 39 -2.00 -16.52 35.12
CA PRO A 39 -2.97 -15.68 35.81
C PRO A 39 -3.39 -14.47 34.95
N GLY A 40 -4.65 -14.06 35.07
CA GLY A 40 -5.19 -12.90 34.35
C GLY A 40 -5.86 -13.26 33.02
N LEU A 41 -6.07 -12.24 32.18
CA LEU A 41 -6.61 -12.41 30.84
C LEU A 41 -5.55 -12.95 29.89
N LEU A 42 -5.96 -13.82 28.97
CA LEU A 42 -5.14 -14.37 27.90
C LEU A 42 -5.04 -13.37 26.74
N ARG A 43 -3.85 -13.28 26.18
CA ARG A 43 -3.57 -12.51 24.95
C ARG A 43 -3.50 -13.44 23.73
N LEU A 44 -3.42 -12.85 22.54
CA LEU A 44 -3.16 -13.60 21.31
C LEU A 44 -1.73 -14.16 21.30
N GLU A 45 -1.57 -15.44 20.95
CA GLU A 45 -0.29 -16.13 20.88
C GLU A 45 -0.10 -16.81 19.50
N PRO A 46 1.14 -16.88 18.97
CA PRO A 46 2.38 -16.36 19.56
C PRO A 46 2.45 -14.82 19.51
N HIS A 47 2.84 -14.19 20.62
CA HIS A 47 3.03 -12.75 20.68
C HIS A 47 4.23 -12.34 19.82
N SER A 48 4.02 -11.38 18.92
CA SER A 48 5.09 -10.73 18.15
C SER A 48 5.20 -9.27 18.54
N GLU A 49 6.31 -8.92 19.20
CA GLU A 49 6.58 -7.55 19.63
C GLU A 49 6.61 -6.57 18.44
N GLY A 50 5.97 -5.42 18.61
CA GLY A 50 5.84 -4.38 17.60
C GLY A 50 4.96 -4.75 16.39
N LEU A 51 4.28 -5.90 16.37
CA LEU A 51 3.45 -6.31 15.22
C LEU A 51 2.39 -5.27 14.86
N ARG A 52 1.78 -4.63 15.87
CA ARG A 52 0.82 -3.54 15.69
C ARG A 52 1.35 -2.36 14.87
N GLN A 53 2.65 -2.06 14.99
CA GLN A 53 3.32 -0.98 14.28
C GLN A 53 3.66 -1.35 12.82
N ARG A 54 3.58 -2.65 12.48
CA ARG A 54 3.88 -3.18 11.15
C ARG A 54 2.63 -3.40 10.29
N ILE A 55 1.45 -3.06 10.80
CA ILE A 55 0.20 -3.18 10.05
C ILE A 55 0.08 -2.04 9.04
N TRP A 56 -0.37 -2.36 7.83
CA TRP A 56 -0.61 -1.44 6.74
C TRP A 56 -2.08 -1.46 6.35
N TRP A 57 -2.60 -0.30 5.94
CA TRP A 57 -3.95 -0.19 5.39
C TRP A 57 -3.91 0.26 3.93
N GLY A 58 -4.56 -0.50 3.07
CA GLY A 58 -4.80 -0.12 1.67
C GLY A 58 -5.88 0.95 1.58
N ALA A 59 -5.51 2.21 1.45
CA ALA A 59 -6.46 3.32 1.43
C ALA A 59 -6.93 3.63 0.00
N GLY A 60 -8.24 3.45 -0.24
CA GLY A 60 -8.88 3.76 -1.52
C GLY A 60 -9.23 5.24 -1.71
N SER A 61 -9.19 6.07 -0.68
CA SER A 61 -9.60 7.48 -0.71
C SER A 61 -8.87 8.31 0.33
N ASP A 62 -8.98 9.63 0.28
CA ASP A 62 -8.43 10.52 1.30
C ASP A 62 -9.11 10.31 2.66
N ALA A 63 -10.41 9.98 2.67
CA ALA A 63 -11.13 9.64 3.89
C ALA A 63 -10.59 8.37 4.56
N THR A 64 -10.32 7.33 3.78
CA THR A 64 -9.76 6.08 4.32
C THR A 64 -8.29 6.21 4.70
N ALA A 65 -7.54 7.12 4.08
CA ALA A 65 -6.19 7.47 4.49
C ALA A 65 -6.18 8.17 5.86
N ARG A 66 -7.06 9.17 6.07
CA ARG A 66 -7.23 9.79 7.40
C ARG A 66 -7.61 8.78 8.47
N TRP A 67 -8.53 7.86 8.16
CA TRP A 67 -8.91 6.81 9.11
C TRP A 67 -7.73 5.88 9.43
N ALA A 68 -6.92 5.50 8.44
CA ALA A 68 -5.72 4.71 8.70
C ALA A 68 -4.73 5.44 9.63
N ALA A 69 -4.60 6.77 9.47
CA ALA A 69 -3.80 7.60 10.36
C ALA A 69 -4.39 7.64 11.77
N GLU A 70 -5.68 7.94 11.94
CA GLU A 70 -6.37 7.94 13.24
C GLU A 70 -6.18 6.62 14.00
N LYS A 71 -6.21 5.51 13.27
CA LYS A 71 -6.01 4.17 13.83
C LYS A 71 -4.55 3.75 13.91
N GLY A 72 -3.58 4.63 13.69
CA GLY A 72 -2.16 4.32 13.87
C GLY A 72 -1.67 3.18 12.98
N MET A 73 -2.10 3.10 11.72
CA MET A 73 -1.61 2.13 10.73
C MET A 73 -0.72 2.80 9.68
N ASN A 74 0.24 2.05 9.12
CA ASN A 74 1.01 2.53 7.96
C ASN A 74 0.08 2.69 6.74
N LEU A 75 0.37 3.64 5.85
CA LEU A 75 -0.43 3.91 4.66
C LEU A 75 0.09 3.13 3.46
N MET A 76 -0.78 2.38 2.80
CA MET A 76 -0.51 1.79 1.50
C MET A 76 -1.48 2.38 0.46
N SER A 77 -0.94 3.10 -0.52
CA SER A 77 -1.70 3.65 -1.64
C SER A 77 -1.43 2.84 -2.91
N SER A 78 -2.48 2.28 -3.52
CA SER A 78 -2.36 1.21 -4.53
C SER A 78 -2.00 1.75 -5.91
N THR A 79 -2.17 0.95 -6.95
CA THR A 79 -2.17 1.41 -8.35
C THR A 79 -3.51 2.04 -8.76
N LEU A 80 -4.46 2.11 -7.84
CA LEU A 80 -5.77 2.76 -8.01
C LEU A 80 -6.21 3.41 -6.69
N LYS A 81 -6.94 4.52 -6.80
CA LYS A 81 -7.76 5.10 -5.74
C LYS A 81 -9.02 5.75 -6.34
N ASP A 82 -9.97 6.11 -5.49
CA ASP A 82 -11.12 6.93 -5.85
C ASP A 82 -10.62 8.24 -6.48
N ASP A 83 -11.27 8.64 -7.58
CA ASP A 83 -11.01 9.92 -8.23
C ASP A 83 -11.71 11.03 -7.47
N GLU A 84 -10.95 11.82 -6.72
CA GLU A 84 -11.47 12.87 -5.85
C GLU A 84 -11.31 14.28 -6.46
N SER A 85 -10.63 14.40 -7.61
CA SER A 85 -10.29 15.71 -8.19
C SER A 85 -10.20 15.78 -9.72
N GLY A 86 -10.09 14.64 -10.41
CA GLY A 86 -9.80 14.58 -11.84
C GLY A 86 -8.35 14.90 -12.22
N GLU A 87 -7.47 15.12 -11.25
CA GLU A 87 -6.04 15.37 -11.47
C GLU A 87 -5.28 14.07 -11.82
N PRO A 88 -4.04 14.15 -12.34
CA PRO A 88 -3.19 12.98 -12.55
C PRO A 88 -3.05 12.12 -11.29
N PHE A 89 -2.94 10.81 -11.48
CA PHE A 89 -2.96 9.82 -10.40
C PHE A 89 -1.93 10.11 -9.30
N HIS A 90 -0.70 10.41 -9.68
CA HIS A 90 0.36 10.72 -8.73
C HIS A 90 0.09 12.00 -7.92
N VAL A 91 -0.62 12.98 -8.46
CA VAL A 91 -1.01 14.19 -7.73
C VAL A 91 -2.05 13.84 -6.68
N GLN A 92 -3.03 13.00 -7.03
CA GLN A 92 -4.06 12.56 -6.10
C GLN A 92 -3.49 11.67 -4.98
N GLN A 93 -2.52 10.81 -5.28
CA GLN A 93 -1.81 10.03 -4.26
C GLN A 93 -0.94 10.92 -3.37
N ARG A 94 -0.25 11.93 -3.92
CA ARG A 94 0.51 12.89 -3.13
C ARG A 94 -0.39 13.57 -2.10
N LYS A 95 -1.57 14.04 -2.50
CA LYS A 95 -2.58 14.62 -1.59
C LYS A 95 -3.05 13.62 -0.54
N GLN A 96 -3.29 12.36 -0.92
CA GLN A 96 -3.65 11.30 0.02
C GLN A 96 -2.58 11.08 1.11
N ILE A 97 -1.30 11.14 0.73
CA ILE A 97 -0.16 11.03 1.65
C ILE A 97 -0.11 12.25 2.58
N GLU A 98 -0.36 13.45 2.05
CA GLU A 98 -0.37 14.69 2.83
C GLU A 98 -1.48 14.66 3.89
N VAL A 99 -2.73 14.34 3.52
CA VAL A 99 -3.83 14.26 4.50
C VAL A 99 -3.63 13.14 5.53
N PHE A 100 -2.97 12.04 5.15
CA PHE A 100 -2.58 10.99 6.10
C PHE A 100 -1.57 11.51 7.12
N ARG A 101 -0.50 12.18 6.67
CA ARG A 101 0.54 12.73 7.56
C ARG A 101 0.00 13.86 8.44
N GLU A 102 -0.87 14.71 7.89
CA GLU A 102 -1.56 15.76 8.66
C GLU A 102 -2.45 15.18 9.76
N GLU A 103 -3.19 14.12 9.47
CA GLU A 103 -4.02 13.45 10.47
C GLU A 103 -3.15 12.71 11.49
N TRP A 104 -2.10 12.00 11.06
CA TRP A 104 -1.17 11.30 11.94
C TRP A 104 -0.57 12.24 13.00
N ALA A 105 -0.17 13.45 12.60
CA ALA A 105 0.42 14.44 13.50
C ALA A 105 -0.54 14.93 14.61
N ARG A 106 -1.83 14.60 14.54
CA ARG A 106 -2.83 14.93 15.58
C ARG A 106 -2.90 13.88 16.68
N HIS A 107 -2.24 12.73 16.50
CA HIS A 107 -2.29 11.60 17.41
C HIS A 107 -0.88 11.23 17.89
N ASP A 108 -0.77 10.79 19.14
CA ASP A 108 0.48 10.22 19.68
C ASP A 108 0.42 8.70 19.58
N HIS A 109 0.90 8.16 18.46
CA HIS A 109 1.00 6.71 18.26
C HIS A 109 2.27 6.09 18.84
N GLY A 110 3.24 6.90 19.29
CA GLY A 110 4.53 6.44 19.82
C GLY A 110 5.50 5.86 18.78
N PHE A 111 5.23 6.02 17.48
CA PHE A 111 6.16 5.67 16.39
C PHE A 111 5.87 6.52 15.14
N GLU A 112 6.84 6.56 14.22
CA GLU A 112 6.68 7.23 12.92
C GLU A 112 6.00 6.32 11.91
N PRO A 113 5.02 6.82 11.14
CA PRO A 113 4.34 6.01 10.16
C PRO A 113 5.23 5.78 8.94
N ARG A 114 4.94 4.72 8.21
CA ARG A 114 5.47 4.50 6.86
C ARG A 114 4.37 4.64 5.83
N VAL A 115 4.76 5.10 4.66
CA VAL A 115 3.90 5.34 3.51
C VAL A 115 4.47 4.63 2.30
N SER A 116 3.64 3.84 1.62
CA SER A 116 4.02 3.17 0.39
C SER A 116 3.09 3.52 -0.75
N VAL A 117 3.64 3.66 -1.95
CA VAL A 117 2.88 3.78 -3.20
C VAL A 117 3.21 2.63 -4.14
N SER A 118 2.22 2.12 -4.86
CA SER A 118 2.44 1.04 -5.84
C SER A 118 2.62 1.58 -7.25
N ARG A 119 3.58 1.03 -8.01
CA ARG A 119 3.85 1.38 -9.42
C ARG A 119 4.12 0.13 -10.25
N SER A 120 3.52 0.08 -11.44
CA SER A 120 3.97 -0.83 -12.51
C SER A 120 5.15 -0.19 -13.20
N ILE A 121 6.36 -0.68 -12.95
CA ILE A 121 7.60 -0.19 -13.56
C ILE A 121 8.25 -1.34 -14.33
N LEU A 122 8.32 -1.20 -15.66
CA LEU A 122 8.76 -2.23 -16.59
C LEU A 122 9.95 -1.70 -17.43
N PRO A 123 11.21 -1.83 -16.95
CA PRO A 123 12.39 -1.44 -17.70
C PRO A 123 12.58 -2.29 -18.96
N ILE A 124 12.69 -1.63 -20.11
CA ILE A 124 13.02 -2.29 -21.39
C ILE A 124 14.54 -2.25 -21.56
N VAL A 125 15.22 -3.37 -21.29
CA VAL A 125 16.69 -3.48 -21.43
C VAL A 125 17.12 -4.57 -22.42
N THR A 126 16.22 -5.50 -22.76
CA THR A 126 16.48 -6.56 -23.74
C THR A 126 15.47 -6.54 -24.90
N ALA A 127 15.79 -7.30 -25.95
CA ALA A 127 14.85 -7.57 -27.04
C ALA A 127 13.62 -8.36 -26.58
N GLN A 128 13.74 -9.18 -25.52
CA GLN A 128 12.62 -9.91 -24.93
C GLN A 128 11.66 -8.96 -24.21
N ASP A 129 12.17 -8.02 -23.40
CA ASP A 129 11.35 -6.99 -22.75
C ASP A 129 10.59 -6.16 -23.79
N ARG A 130 11.30 -5.80 -24.87
CA ARG A 130 10.72 -5.10 -26.01
C ARG A 130 9.61 -5.94 -26.67
N ALA A 131 9.83 -7.24 -26.86
CA ALA A 131 8.80 -8.10 -27.45
C ALA A 131 7.55 -8.24 -26.56
N TYR A 132 7.71 -8.21 -25.23
CA TYR A 132 6.57 -8.32 -24.30
C TYR A 132 5.80 -7.02 -24.12
N PHE A 133 6.50 -5.89 -24.07
CA PHE A 133 5.91 -4.65 -23.57
C PHE A 133 5.91 -3.50 -24.57
N LEU A 134 6.67 -3.57 -25.67
CA LEU A 134 6.65 -2.52 -26.67
C LEU A 134 5.28 -2.47 -27.35
N GLY A 135 4.56 -1.37 -27.13
CA GLY A 135 3.21 -1.16 -27.66
C GLY A 135 2.07 -1.46 -26.68
N GLN A 136 2.35 -1.85 -25.43
CA GLN A 136 1.32 -1.81 -24.38
C GLN A 136 0.89 -0.35 -24.13
N ARG A 137 -0.43 -0.14 -24.17
CA ARG A 137 -1.10 1.16 -24.40
C ARG A 137 -1.51 1.91 -23.13
N ASP A 138 -1.08 1.47 -21.95
CA ASP A 138 -1.45 2.11 -20.69
C ASP A 138 -0.41 3.17 -20.28
N SER A 139 0.00 4.01 -21.24
CA SER A 139 0.99 5.10 -21.05
C SER A 139 0.41 6.33 -20.34
N HIS A 140 -0.89 6.33 -20.05
CA HIS A 140 -1.61 7.42 -19.41
C HIS A 140 -2.49 6.89 -18.28
N ASP A 141 -2.73 7.75 -17.29
CA ASP A 141 -3.67 7.44 -16.21
C ASP A 141 -5.07 7.24 -16.78
N GLN A 142 -5.81 6.30 -16.21
CA GLN A 142 -7.15 5.96 -16.67
C GLN A 142 -8.19 6.34 -15.63
N PHE A 143 -9.32 6.84 -16.10
CA PHE A 143 -10.46 7.14 -15.25
C PHE A 143 -11.63 6.24 -15.65
N GLY A 144 -12.28 5.62 -14.66
CA GLY A 144 -13.39 4.70 -14.94
C GLY A 144 -14.27 4.50 -13.72
N MET A 145 -15.49 4.03 -13.95
CA MET A 145 -16.40 3.64 -12.87
C MET A 145 -16.07 2.20 -12.45
N ILE A 146 -15.83 1.98 -11.17
CA ILE A 146 -15.56 0.63 -10.61
C ILE A 146 -16.80 0.00 -9.97
N ASP A 147 -17.80 0.83 -9.68
CA ASP A 147 -19.15 0.43 -9.29
C ASP A 147 -20.15 1.51 -9.76
N GLU A 148 -21.41 1.41 -9.33
CA GLU A 148 -22.49 2.32 -9.74
C GLU A 148 -22.23 3.79 -9.36
N THR A 149 -21.41 4.05 -8.35
CA THR A 149 -21.25 5.36 -7.70
C THR A 149 -19.81 5.85 -7.61
N THR A 150 -18.82 4.95 -7.73
CA THR A 150 -17.41 5.26 -7.50
C THR A 150 -16.65 5.39 -8.81
N ARG A 151 -16.23 6.61 -9.12
CA ARG A 151 -15.22 6.87 -10.16
C ARG A 151 -13.84 6.66 -9.54
N ALA A 152 -13.00 5.89 -10.19
CA ALA A 152 -11.62 5.64 -9.80
C ALA A 152 -10.63 6.20 -10.82
N VAL A 153 -9.43 6.48 -10.35
CA VAL A 153 -8.25 6.79 -11.16
C VAL A 153 -7.23 5.66 -11.00
N PHE A 154 -6.73 5.17 -12.13
CA PHE A 154 -5.74 4.11 -12.24
C PHE A 154 -4.43 4.73 -12.72
N GLY A 155 -3.33 4.41 -12.04
CA GLY A 155 -2.00 4.85 -12.45
C GLY A 155 -1.57 4.19 -13.76
N ARG A 156 -0.91 4.96 -14.62
CA ARG A 156 -0.24 4.45 -15.81
C ARG A 156 0.82 3.40 -15.48
N SER A 157 1.16 2.58 -16.47
CA SER A 157 2.36 1.75 -16.41
C SER A 157 3.56 2.54 -16.93
N TYR A 158 4.65 2.53 -16.16
CA TYR A 158 5.93 3.11 -16.54
C TYR A 158 6.72 2.06 -17.32
N THR A 159 6.66 2.13 -18.64
CA THR A 159 7.20 1.09 -19.53
C THR A 159 8.05 1.75 -20.61
N ALA A 160 9.36 1.84 -20.38
CA ALA A 160 10.28 2.53 -21.27
C ALA A 160 11.72 2.04 -21.07
N GLU A 161 12.65 2.57 -21.86
CA GLU A 161 14.08 2.38 -21.61
C GLU A 161 14.49 3.11 -20.31
N PRO A 162 15.55 2.67 -19.61
CA PRO A 162 15.84 3.13 -18.25
C PRO A 162 15.94 4.65 -18.07
N GLN A 163 16.56 5.36 -19.02
CA GLN A 163 16.72 6.81 -18.91
C GLN A 163 15.37 7.55 -18.95
N GLU A 164 14.46 7.11 -19.80
CA GLU A 164 13.10 7.67 -19.89
C GLU A 164 12.32 7.36 -18.61
N LEU A 165 12.42 6.13 -18.08
CA LEU A 165 11.81 5.78 -16.80
C LEU A 165 12.28 6.68 -15.65
N VAL A 166 13.59 6.96 -15.57
CA VAL A 166 14.15 7.88 -14.58
C VAL A 166 13.52 9.26 -14.71
N GLU A 167 13.46 9.82 -15.92
CA GLU A 167 12.87 11.14 -16.15
C GLU A 167 11.38 11.21 -15.83
N GLU A 168 10.64 10.13 -16.09
CA GLU A 168 9.22 10.03 -15.80
C GLU A 168 8.95 9.87 -14.30
N LEU A 169 9.64 8.94 -13.64
CA LEU A 169 9.49 8.67 -12.21
C LEU A 169 9.99 9.83 -11.36
N ALA A 170 11.00 10.56 -11.82
CA ALA A 170 11.46 11.79 -11.18
C ALA A 170 10.38 12.89 -11.15
N LYS A 171 9.36 12.84 -12.02
CA LYS A 171 8.23 13.78 -12.03
C LYS A 171 7.04 13.30 -11.20
N ASP A 172 7.04 12.04 -10.74
CA ASP A 172 5.96 11.46 -9.96
C ASP A 172 6.01 11.97 -8.51
N THR A 173 5.14 12.93 -8.21
CA THR A 173 5.11 13.60 -6.89
C THR A 173 4.75 12.66 -5.74
N ALA A 174 3.99 11.57 -5.98
CA ALA A 174 3.66 10.61 -4.93
C ALA A 174 4.85 9.69 -4.62
N VAL A 175 5.59 9.27 -5.64
CA VAL A 175 6.86 8.53 -5.47
C VAL A 175 7.87 9.35 -4.67
N GLN A 176 8.00 10.65 -4.94
CA GLN A 176 8.84 11.55 -4.14
C GLN A 176 8.36 11.72 -2.69
N ALA A 177 7.07 11.50 -2.43
CA ALA A 177 6.46 11.69 -1.11
C ALA A 177 6.57 10.45 -0.20
N ALA A 178 6.56 9.27 -0.82
CA ALA A 178 6.47 7.99 -0.16
C ALA A 178 7.81 7.54 0.42
N ASP A 179 7.75 6.70 1.45
CA ASP A 179 8.93 6.09 2.08
C ASP A 179 9.34 4.81 1.33
N THR A 180 8.37 4.15 0.67
CA THR A 180 8.54 2.91 -0.06
C THR A 180 7.81 2.95 -1.40
N VAL A 181 8.48 2.54 -2.48
CA VAL A 181 7.83 2.23 -3.76
C VAL A 181 7.64 0.71 -3.85
N LEU A 182 6.38 0.26 -3.94
CA LEU A 182 6.04 -1.13 -4.20
C LEU A 182 5.93 -1.35 -5.71
N VAL A 183 6.78 -2.21 -6.25
CA VAL A 183 6.79 -2.50 -7.69
C VAL A 183 5.90 -3.70 -7.98
N THR A 184 4.91 -3.52 -8.85
CA THR A 184 4.07 -4.61 -9.34
C THR A 184 4.79 -5.31 -10.49
N VAL A 185 4.93 -6.63 -10.37
CA VAL A 185 5.66 -7.45 -11.34
C VAL A 185 4.69 -8.35 -12.13
N PRO A 186 4.97 -8.65 -13.41
CA PRO A 186 4.13 -9.50 -14.24
C PRO A 186 4.23 -10.99 -13.82
N ASN A 187 3.48 -11.37 -12.79
CA ASN A 187 3.53 -12.72 -12.20
C ASN A 187 3.34 -13.87 -13.20
N GLN A 188 2.61 -13.63 -14.30
CA GLN A 188 2.37 -14.62 -15.35
C GLN A 188 3.63 -14.97 -16.16
N LEU A 189 4.67 -14.12 -16.13
CA LEU A 189 5.93 -14.34 -16.86
C LEU A 189 6.94 -15.19 -16.07
N GLY A 190 6.58 -15.65 -14.87
CA GLY A 190 7.38 -16.59 -14.08
C GLY A 190 8.53 -15.95 -13.31
N VAL A 191 9.15 -16.73 -12.42
CA VAL A 191 10.13 -16.23 -11.45
C VAL A 191 11.36 -15.63 -12.13
N ASP A 192 11.93 -16.31 -13.11
CA ASP A 192 13.18 -15.88 -13.76
C ASP A 192 13.03 -14.52 -14.44
N TYR A 193 11.90 -14.30 -15.12
CA TYR A 193 11.64 -13.01 -15.77
C TYR A 193 11.44 -11.89 -14.75
N ASN A 194 10.70 -12.16 -13.67
CA ASN A 194 10.48 -11.17 -12.62
C ASN A 194 11.77 -10.84 -11.85
N ALA A 195 12.69 -11.81 -11.68
CA ALA A 195 14.02 -11.56 -11.15
C ALA A 195 14.84 -10.66 -12.07
N HIS A 196 14.86 -10.95 -13.39
CA HIS A 196 15.48 -10.09 -14.40
C HIS A 196 14.91 -8.66 -14.37
N LEU A 197 13.60 -8.52 -14.27
CA LEU A 197 12.92 -7.22 -14.20
C LEU A 197 13.35 -6.42 -12.97
N MET A 198 13.37 -7.06 -11.79
CA MET A 198 13.81 -6.42 -10.56
C MET A 198 15.30 -6.07 -10.59
N GLU A 199 16.15 -6.94 -11.14
CA GLU A 199 17.58 -6.66 -11.32
C GLU A 199 17.80 -5.49 -12.27
N SER A 200 17.06 -5.42 -13.37
CA SER A 200 17.10 -4.32 -14.34
C SER A 200 16.71 -3.00 -13.70
N LEU A 201 15.64 -2.99 -12.89
CA LEU A 201 15.21 -1.81 -12.15
C LEU A 201 16.28 -1.34 -11.15
N LEU A 202 16.80 -2.27 -10.34
CA LEU A 202 17.80 -1.96 -9.30
C LEU A 202 19.15 -1.54 -9.88
N THR A 203 19.48 -1.99 -11.09
CA THR A 203 20.75 -1.67 -11.75
C THR A 203 20.68 -0.36 -12.54
N HIS A 204 19.57 -0.10 -13.24
CA HIS A 204 19.52 0.96 -14.25
C HIS A 204 18.61 2.14 -13.90
N VAL A 205 17.69 2.01 -12.94
CA VAL A 205 16.70 3.06 -12.63
C VAL A 205 16.82 3.53 -11.18
N ALA A 206 16.82 2.60 -10.22
CA ALA A 206 16.86 2.90 -8.79
C ALA A 206 18.04 3.81 -8.38
N PRO A 207 19.29 3.60 -8.87
CA PRO A 207 20.43 4.42 -8.45
C PRO A 207 20.30 5.89 -8.86
N GLU A 208 19.79 6.15 -10.07
CA GLU A 208 19.60 7.51 -10.61
C GLU A 208 18.51 8.29 -9.86
N LEU A 209 17.54 7.57 -9.26
CA LEU A 209 16.50 8.15 -8.41
C LEU A 209 16.88 8.19 -6.93
N GLY A 210 18.09 7.74 -6.57
CA GLY A 210 18.57 7.70 -5.19
C GLY A 210 17.87 6.66 -4.30
N TRP A 211 17.21 5.66 -4.91
CA TRP A 211 16.56 4.57 -4.20
C TRP A 211 17.60 3.55 -3.70
N ARG A 212 17.25 2.80 -2.66
CA ARG A 212 18.11 1.83 -1.99
C ARG A 212 17.49 0.45 -1.98
#